data_AF-A0AAJ5SRT3-F1
#
_entry.id   AF-A0AAJ5SRT3-F1
#
_cell.length_a   1.000
_cell.length_b   1.000
_cell.length_c   1.000
_cell.angle_alpha   90.00
_cell.angle_beta   90.00
_cell.angle_gamma   90.00
#
_symmetry.space_group_name_H-M   'P 1'
#
loop_
_entity.id
_entity.type
_entity.pdbx_description
1 polymer ?
#
loop_
_entity_poly.entity_id
_entity_poly.type
_entity_poly.pdbx_seq_one_letter_code
_entity_poly.pdbx_strand_id
1 'polypeptide(L)'
;MSVSALSLWAGLFQDLFKPMMEHWQQVAELRQPLAVEIKTGRTTGAQWEAQDKMFVGEPDLVTLLLNRVPVKTLEVAHTAKDQRFRDYPPTAPLTYHQIPTNVRYQVLDLDDDDIPEVVLTLTNQLYSLHDDRLINVLIVDPRGRLLSGTPVPPEVEGLRTGALSPYSAYRSTGVMKDLISGDTTPVTFANGFAVQIEGKRKLLRFSWVVDSASFVSEHLHVTQSFVFSDGRLQPSGAPQLYISGLWEQPWVDETPVTLAEAQKFLDDNNMPTFSTMMGRPDQQATPPAPLLPASQP
;
A
#
# COMPACT_ATOMS: atom_id res chain seq x y z
N MET A 1 -25.24 -7.10 58.58
CA MET A 1 -24.40 -7.24 57.37
C MET A 1 -25.30 -7.10 56.16
N SER A 2 -25.34 -5.92 55.55
CA SER A 2 -26.07 -5.68 54.30
C SER A 2 -25.04 -5.21 53.26
N VAL A 3 -24.28 -6.18 52.73
CA VAL A 3 -23.54 -5.97 51.48
C VAL A 3 -24.61 -6.03 50.40
N SER A 4 -25.14 -4.86 50.10
CA SER A 4 -26.37 -4.66 49.34
C SER A 4 -26.23 -5.23 47.93
N ALA A 5 -27.24 -5.99 47.48
CA ALA A 5 -27.37 -6.43 46.10
C ALA A 5 -27.11 -5.29 45.08
N LEU A 6 -27.44 -4.05 45.45
CA LEU A 6 -27.17 -2.82 44.70
C LEU A 6 -25.69 -2.61 44.32
N SER A 7 -24.70 -2.97 45.16
CA SER A 7 -23.28 -2.84 44.80
C SER A 7 -22.82 -3.93 43.84
N LEU A 8 -23.41 -5.12 43.92
CA LEU A 8 -23.21 -6.22 42.96
C LEU A 8 -23.82 -5.91 41.59
N TRP A 9 -25.03 -5.35 41.57
CA TRP A 9 -25.71 -4.91 40.34
C TRP A 9 -25.03 -3.68 39.70
N ALA A 10 -24.53 -2.75 40.50
CA ALA A 10 -23.76 -1.60 39.99
C ALA A 10 -22.41 -2.05 39.40
N GLY A 11 -21.71 -2.98 40.03
CA GLY A 11 -20.49 -3.60 39.49
C GLY A 11 -20.75 -4.36 38.19
N LEU A 12 -21.76 -5.24 38.14
CA LEU A 12 -22.18 -5.92 36.90
C LEU A 12 -22.56 -4.95 35.78
N PHE A 13 -23.24 -3.84 36.11
CA PHE A 13 -23.63 -2.87 35.10
C PHE A 13 -22.43 -2.06 34.57
N GLN A 14 -21.53 -1.63 35.46
CA GLN A 14 -20.33 -0.88 35.07
C GLN A 14 -19.29 -1.74 34.38
N ASP A 15 -19.10 -3.00 34.81
CA ASP A 15 -18.02 -3.86 34.35
C ASP A 15 -18.40 -4.74 33.15
N LEU A 16 -19.69 -5.01 32.93
CA LEU A 16 -20.16 -5.91 31.86
C LEU A 16 -21.19 -5.27 30.93
N PHE A 17 -22.26 -4.66 31.46
CA PHE A 17 -23.34 -4.14 30.59
C PHE A 17 -22.98 -2.86 29.85
N LYS A 18 -22.34 -1.90 30.53
CA LYS A 18 -21.94 -0.63 29.93
C LYS A 18 -20.92 -0.82 28.78
N PRO A 19 -19.83 -1.60 28.94
CA PRO A 19 -18.91 -1.89 27.84
C PRO A 19 -19.59 -2.60 26.67
N MET A 20 -20.52 -3.51 26.96
CA MET A 20 -21.32 -4.14 25.91
C MET A 20 -22.14 -3.08 25.17
N MET A 21 -22.99 -2.31 25.84
CA MET A 21 -23.84 -1.32 25.19
C MET A 21 -23.04 -0.31 24.37
N GLU A 22 -21.89 0.13 24.88
CA GLU A 22 -20.97 1.01 24.14
C GLU A 22 -20.44 0.31 22.88
N HIS A 23 -20.08 -0.97 22.96
CA HIS A 23 -19.67 -1.76 21.79
C HIS A 23 -20.81 -1.94 20.78
N TRP A 24 -22.02 -2.29 21.23
CA TRP A 24 -23.21 -2.42 20.36
C TRP A 24 -23.54 -1.09 19.66
N GLN A 25 -23.43 0.03 20.37
CA GLN A 25 -23.61 1.36 19.79
C GLN A 25 -22.54 1.69 18.76
N GLN A 26 -21.26 1.40 19.05
CA GLN A 26 -20.17 1.58 18.10
C GLN A 26 -20.39 0.76 16.83
N VAL A 27 -20.75 -0.52 16.96
CA VAL A 27 -21.04 -1.41 15.83
C VAL A 27 -22.23 -0.88 15.02
N ALA A 28 -23.31 -0.46 15.69
CA ALA A 28 -24.49 0.09 15.02
C ALA A 28 -24.17 1.38 14.24
N GLU A 29 -23.25 2.20 14.75
CA GLU A 29 -22.79 3.40 14.04
C GLU A 29 -21.96 3.04 12.81
N LEU A 30 -21.03 2.09 12.92
CA LEU A 30 -20.18 1.66 11.80
C LEU A 30 -20.97 1.00 10.66
N ARG A 31 -22.12 0.39 10.97
CA ARG A 31 -23.04 -0.22 9.98
C ARG A 31 -23.90 0.79 9.21
N GLN A 32 -23.80 2.08 9.53
CA GLN A 32 -24.56 3.10 8.80
C GLN A 32 -24.13 3.18 7.33
N PRO A 33 -24.99 3.69 6.42
CA PRO A 33 -24.66 3.80 5.01
C PRO A 33 -23.37 4.61 4.79
N LEU A 34 -22.38 3.99 4.16
CA LEU A 34 -21.08 4.59 3.87
C LEU A 34 -21.01 5.03 2.40
N ALA A 35 -20.52 6.25 2.18
CA ALA A 35 -20.23 6.78 0.86
C ALA A 35 -18.85 7.42 0.84
N VAL A 36 -18.22 7.45 -0.34
CA VAL A 36 -16.92 8.07 -0.57
C VAL A 36 -17.04 9.06 -1.72
N GLU A 37 -16.67 10.30 -1.45
CA GLU A 37 -16.59 11.35 -2.47
C GLU A 37 -15.12 11.64 -2.77
N ILE A 38 -14.77 11.64 -4.06
CA ILE A 38 -13.45 12.03 -4.54
C ILE A 38 -13.59 13.33 -5.33
N LYS A 39 -12.83 14.35 -4.92
CA LYS A 39 -12.71 15.61 -5.67
C LYS A 39 -11.33 15.68 -6.32
N THR A 40 -11.33 15.57 -7.65
CA THR A 40 -10.13 15.58 -8.49
C THR A 40 -9.90 16.95 -9.13
N GLY A 41 -8.69 17.18 -9.67
CA GLY A 41 -8.40 18.33 -10.53
C GLY A 41 -8.62 19.69 -9.87
N ARG A 42 -8.40 19.78 -8.56
CA ARG A 42 -8.49 21.02 -7.79
C ARG A 42 -7.28 21.89 -8.14
N THR A 43 -7.36 22.67 -9.21
CA THR A 43 -6.30 23.61 -9.59
C THR A 43 -6.74 25.02 -9.27
N THR A 44 -5.90 25.78 -8.56
CA THR A 44 -6.14 27.20 -8.24
C THR A 44 -5.74 28.18 -9.34
N GLY A 45 -5.12 27.70 -10.44
CA GLY A 45 -4.67 28.50 -11.58
C GLY A 45 -5.15 27.94 -12.92
N ALA A 46 -4.96 28.69 -14.01
CA ALA A 46 -5.41 28.26 -15.33
C ALA A 46 -4.53 27.11 -15.87
N GLN A 47 -5.14 26.11 -16.51
CA GLN A 47 -4.44 24.89 -16.97
C GLN A 47 -3.27 25.16 -17.92
N TRP A 48 -3.29 26.27 -18.67
CA TRP A 48 -2.21 26.67 -19.57
C TRP A 48 -1.01 27.30 -18.84
N GLU A 49 -1.18 27.85 -17.63
CA GLU A 49 -0.08 28.36 -16.79
C GLU A 49 0.72 27.24 -16.12
N ALA A 50 0.14 26.03 -16.06
CA ALA A 50 0.72 24.88 -15.38
C ALA A 50 1.61 24.00 -16.30
N GLN A 51 1.64 24.26 -17.61
CA GLN A 51 2.24 23.37 -18.62
C GLN A 51 3.77 23.21 -18.51
N ASP A 52 4.47 24.09 -17.80
CA ASP A 52 5.94 24.08 -17.68
C ASP A 52 6.48 23.46 -16.38
N LYS A 53 5.63 22.90 -15.50
CA LYS A 53 6.07 22.29 -14.24
C LYS A 53 6.11 20.77 -14.35
N MET A 54 7.22 20.15 -13.90
CA MET A 54 7.32 18.69 -13.77
C MET A 54 6.33 18.08 -12.75
N PHE A 55 5.78 18.91 -11.85
CA PHE A 55 4.78 18.52 -10.84
C PHE A 55 3.55 19.39 -11.05
N VAL A 56 2.47 18.79 -11.54
CA VAL A 56 1.20 19.46 -11.82
C VAL A 56 0.09 18.77 -11.06
N GLY A 57 -0.69 19.55 -10.32
CA GLY A 57 -1.89 19.08 -9.64
C GLY A 57 -1.82 19.22 -8.12
N GLU A 58 -3.01 19.27 -7.50
CA GLU A 58 -3.21 18.98 -6.09
C GLU A 58 -3.56 17.49 -5.95
N PRO A 59 -3.24 16.84 -4.82
CA PRO A 59 -3.74 15.49 -4.59
C PRO A 59 -5.26 15.42 -4.66
N ASP A 60 -5.79 14.26 -5.01
CA ASP A 60 -7.22 14.02 -4.89
C ASP A 60 -7.66 14.16 -3.42
N LEU A 61 -8.78 14.85 -3.21
CA LEU A 61 -9.39 14.97 -1.89
C LEU A 61 -10.43 13.87 -1.71
N VAL A 62 -10.22 13.00 -0.72
CA VAL A 62 -11.14 11.90 -0.39
C VAL A 62 -11.95 12.29 0.83
N THR A 63 -13.27 12.26 0.75
CA THR A 63 -14.16 12.50 1.88
C THR A 63 -15.03 11.27 2.12
N LEU A 64 -14.93 10.72 3.33
CA LEU A 64 -15.79 9.64 3.80
C LEU A 64 -17.04 10.25 4.43
N LEU A 65 -18.20 9.75 4.01
CA LEU A 65 -19.49 10.16 4.54
C LEU A 65 -20.20 8.98 5.18
N LEU A 66 -20.50 9.10 6.46
CA LEU A 66 -21.32 8.15 7.20
C LEU A 66 -22.73 8.72 7.34
N ASN A 67 -23.72 8.01 6.81
CA ASN A 67 -25.10 8.49 6.73
C ASN A 67 -25.21 9.91 6.15
N ARG A 68 -24.46 10.17 5.06
CA ARG A 68 -24.36 11.48 4.36
C ARG A 68 -23.74 12.62 5.19
N VAL A 69 -23.14 12.33 6.33
CA VAL A 69 -22.38 13.31 7.13
C VAL A 69 -20.89 13.05 6.92
N PRO A 70 -20.10 14.06 6.52
CA PRO A 70 -18.65 13.91 6.41
C PRO A 70 -18.04 13.54 7.77
N VAL A 71 -17.25 12.47 7.82
CA VAL A 71 -16.59 11.98 9.05
C VAL A 71 -15.07 12.06 8.98
N LYS A 72 -14.49 11.90 7.79
CA LYS A 72 -13.04 12.04 7.57
C LYS A 72 -12.79 12.58 6.17
N THR A 73 -11.81 13.48 6.08
CA THR A 73 -11.25 13.93 4.82
C THR A 73 -9.75 13.64 4.80
N LEU A 74 -9.24 13.18 3.66
CA LEU A 74 -7.85 12.84 3.42
C LEU A 74 -7.36 13.56 2.16
N GLU A 75 -6.16 14.10 2.22
CA GLU A 75 -5.46 14.66 1.07
C GLU A 75 -4.01 14.18 1.12
N VAL A 76 -3.66 13.19 0.29
CA VAL A 76 -2.43 12.43 0.49
C VAL A 76 -1.33 12.84 -0.49
N ALA A 77 -0.10 12.98 0.01
CA ALA A 77 1.10 13.08 -0.82
C ALA A 77 2.15 12.06 -0.38
N HIS A 78 3.01 11.61 -1.31
CA HIS A 78 4.11 10.71 -0.98
C HIS A 78 5.48 11.30 -1.30
N THR A 79 6.49 10.78 -0.60
CA THR A 79 7.91 10.91 -0.94
C THR A 79 8.60 9.56 -0.73
N ALA A 80 9.30 9.03 -1.73
CA ALA A 80 10.11 7.82 -1.63
C ALA A 80 11.39 8.06 -0.79
N LYS A 81 11.92 6.99 -0.18
CA LYS A 81 13.13 7.04 0.65
C LYS A 81 14.27 6.17 0.12
N ASP A 82 14.06 5.45 -0.97
CA ASP A 82 15.09 4.58 -1.54
C ASP A 82 16.04 5.36 -2.47
N GLN A 83 17.35 5.11 -2.35
CA GLN A 83 18.40 5.75 -3.14
C GLN A 83 18.29 5.41 -4.63
N ARG A 84 17.72 4.25 -4.99
CA ARG A 84 17.50 3.84 -6.39
C ARG A 84 16.71 4.86 -7.19
N PHE A 85 15.70 5.46 -6.57
CA PHE A 85 14.92 6.53 -7.18
C PHE A 85 15.77 7.77 -7.45
N ARG A 86 16.61 8.14 -6.49
CA ARG A 86 17.50 9.31 -6.57
C ARG A 86 18.57 9.18 -7.66
N ASP A 87 19.08 7.97 -7.84
CA ASP A 87 20.11 7.70 -8.82
C ASP A 87 19.59 7.81 -10.25
N TYR A 88 18.29 7.59 -10.48
CA TYR A 88 17.66 7.61 -11.79
C TYR A 88 16.89 8.94 -12.04
N PRO A 89 17.36 9.83 -12.94
CA PRO A 89 16.82 11.18 -13.07
C PRO A 89 15.30 11.28 -13.28
N PRO A 90 14.64 10.43 -14.09
CA PRO A 90 13.18 10.46 -14.24
C PRO A 90 12.40 10.21 -12.94
N THR A 91 12.91 9.38 -12.04
CA THR A 91 12.23 9.04 -10.78
C THR A 91 12.78 9.80 -9.57
N ALA A 92 13.92 10.48 -9.71
CA ALA A 92 14.58 11.23 -8.65
C ALA A 92 13.66 12.20 -7.89
N PRO A 93 12.70 12.89 -8.56
CA PRO A 93 11.72 13.71 -7.87
C PRO A 93 10.93 13.04 -6.75
N LEU A 94 10.64 11.74 -6.86
CA LEU A 94 9.95 10.98 -5.84
C LEU A 94 10.67 11.08 -4.49
N THR A 95 11.99 11.30 -4.47
CA THR A 95 12.79 11.38 -3.23
C THR A 95 12.94 12.77 -2.63
N TYR A 96 12.73 13.81 -3.43
CA TYR A 96 13.01 15.20 -3.03
C TYR A 96 11.75 16.03 -2.79
N HIS A 97 10.62 15.63 -3.37
CA HIS A 97 9.39 16.39 -3.34
C HIS A 97 8.22 15.55 -2.82
N GLN A 98 7.24 16.24 -2.24
CA GLN A 98 5.92 15.65 -2.00
C GLN A 98 5.18 15.61 -3.33
N ILE A 99 4.90 14.41 -3.80
CA ILE A 99 4.27 14.17 -5.10
C ILE A 99 2.77 13.95 -4.88
N PRO A 100 1.90 14.68 -5.61
CA PRO A 100 0.45 14.48 -5.55
C PRO A 100 0.06 13.04 -5.86
N THR A 101 -1.06 12.59 -5.28
CA THR A 101 -1.63 11.26 -5.56
C THR A 101 -3.00 11.35 -6.19
N ASN A 102 -3.26 10.45 -7.13
CA ASN A 102 -4.61 10.13 -7.61
C ASN A 102 -5.18 8.98 -6.77
N VAL A 103 -6.48 9.01 -6.50
CA VAL A 103 -7.15 7.99 -5.68
C VAL A 103 -8.18 7.22 -6.48
N ARG A 104 -8.16 5.88 -6.34
CA ARG A 104 -9.29 5.00 -6.63
C ARG A 104 -9.79 4.38 -5.34
N TYR A 105 -11.06 4.01 -5.27
CA TYR A 105 -11.61 3.38 -4.08
C TYR A 105 -12.55 2.22 -4.39
N GLN A 106 -12.71 1.33 -3.41
CA GLN A 106 -13.75 0.31 -3.35
C GLN A 106 -14.32 0.29 -1.93
N VAL A 107 -15.63 0.06 -1.80
CA VAL A 107 -16.31 -0.12 -0.51
C VAL A 107 -16.75 -1.57 -0.42
N LEU A 108 -16.19 -2.31 0.53
CA LEU A 108 -16.32 -3.76 0.64
C LEU A 108 -16.26 -4.14 2.11
N ASP A 109 -17.18 -4.98 2.57
CA ASP A 109 -17.02 -5.71 3.84
C ASP A 109 -15.96 -6.79 3.61
N LEU A 110 -14.75 -6.65 4.14
CA LEU A 110 -13.62 -7.52 3.81
C LEU A 110 -13.53 -8.78 4.67
N ASP A 111 -14.06 -8.76 5.89
CA ASP A 111 -14.01 -9.87 6.86
C ASP A 111 -15.38 -10.48 7.22
N ASP A 112 -16.43 -10.08 6.50
CA ASP A 112 -17.82 -10.58 6.59
C ASP A 112 -18.50 -10.30 7.96
N ASP A 113 -18.21 -9.14 8.58
CA ASP A 113 -18.79 -8.70 9.86
C ASP A 113 -20.01 -7.74 9.73
N ASP A 114 -20.48 -7.54 8.49
CA ASP A 114 -21.48 -6.57 8.04
C ASP A 114 -21.06 -5.08 8.19
N ILE A 115 -19.78 -4.79 8.43
CA ILE A 115 -19.21 -3.44 8.45
C ILE A 115 -18.34 -3.28 7.20
N PRO A 116 -18.64 -2.32 6.31
CA PRO A 116 -17.84 -2.14 5.11
C PRO A 116 -16.55 -1.36 5.38
N GLU A 117 -15.41 -1.85 4.91
CA GLU A 117 -14.17 -1.08 4.78
C GLU A 117 -14.15 -0.26 3.50
N VAL A 118 -13.36 0.82 3.52
CA VAL A 118 -12.96 1.53 2.31
C VAL A 118 -11.52 1.18 1.97
N VAL A 119 -11.34 0.58 0.80
CA VAL A 119 -10.02 0.30 0.22
C VAL A 119 -9.67 1.44 -0.72
N LEU A 120 -8.72 2.27 -0.32
CA LEU A 120 -8.17 3.36 -1.12
C LEU A 120 -6.90 2.89 -1.81
N THR A 121 -6.83 3.09 -3.12
CA THR A 121 -5.64 2.83 -3.95
C THR A 121 -5.08 4.16 -4.41
N LEU A 122 -3.94 4.54 -3.86
CA LEU A 122 -3.23 5.79 -4.10
C LEU A 122 -2.10 5.56 -5.10
N THR A 123 -2.07 6.34 -6.18
CA THR A 123 -0.99 6.31 -7.17
C THR A 123 -0.34 7.68 -7.30
N ASN A 124 0.98 7.73 -7.40
CA ASN A 124 1.69 9.00 -7.57
C ASN A 124 1.46 9.58 -8.96
N GLN A 125 1.17 10.88 -9.04
CA GLN A 125 1.05 11.61 -10.29
C GLN A 125 2.42 12.17 -10.69
N LEU A 126 3.10 11.50 -11.61
CA LEU A 126 4.33 11.99 -12.23
C LEU A 126 4.04 12.40 -13.68
N TYR A 127 4.58 13.55 -14.10
CA TYR A 127 4.56 13.98 -15.50
C TYR A 127 5.86 13.52 -16.18
N SER A 128 5.84 12.36 -16.84
CA SER A 128 6.93 11.91 -17.73
C SER A 128 6.46 10.76 -18.63
N LEU A 129 7.29 10.31 -19.58
CA LEU A 129 6.96 9.35 -20.66
C LEU A 129 6.45 7.97 -20.20
N HIS A 130 6.49 7.64 -18.91
CA HIS A 130 6.11 6.34 -18.37
C HIS A 130 5.08 6.48 -17.23
N ASP A 131 4.08 5.59 -17.22
CA ASP A 131 3.14 5.45 -16.12
C ASP A 131 3.83 4.72 -14.95
N ASP A 132 4.57 5.46 -14.14
CA ASP A 132 5.22 4.95 -12.94
C ASP A 132 4.18 4.68 -11.85
N ARG A 133 3.60 3.48 -11.86
CA ARG A 133 2.55 3.11 -10.89
C ARG A 133 3.16 2.41 -9.68
N LEU A 134 3.81 3.20 -8.84
CA LEU A 134 3.95 2.83 -7.43
C LEU A 134 2.61 3.07 -6.73
N ILE A 135 2.09 2.00 -6.15
CA ILE A 135 0.76 1.99 -5.56
C ILE A 135 0.90 1.88 -4.04
N ASN A 136 0.22 2.74 -3.31
CA ASN A 136 -0.01 2.59 -1.88
C ASN A 136 -1.50 2.32 -1.65
N VAL A 137 -1.82 1.28 -0.87
CA VAL A 137 -3.18 0.86 -0.55
C VAL A 137 -3.42 1.15 0.92
N LEU A 138 -4.53 1.79 1.23
CA LEU A 138 -5.01 2.03 2.58
C LEU A 138 -6.36 1.35 2.76
N ILE A 139 -6.53 0.63 3.86
CA ILE A 139 -7.80 0.05 4.27
C ILE A 139 -8.23 0.82 5.52
N VAL A 140 -9.33 1.54 5.40
CA VAL A 140 -9.87 2.37 6.47
C VAL A 140 -11.26 1.91 6.86
N ASP A 141 -11.59 2.08 8.13
CA ASP A 141 -12.94 1.83 8.64
C ASP A 141 -13.93 2.94 8.19
N PRO A 142 -15.24 2.76 8.41
CA PRO A 142 -16.24 3.79 8.08
C PRO A 142 -16.01 5.17 8.71
N ARG A 143 -15.24 5.25 9.81
CA ARG A 143 -14.87 6.51 10.48
C ARG A 143 -13.56 7.09 9.94
N GLY A 144 -12.92 6.44 8.98
CA GLY A 144 -11.65 6.87 8.39
C GLY A 144 -10.42 6.60 9.24
N ARG A 145 -10.51 5.68 10.22
CA ARG A 145 -9.34 5.17 10.94
C ARG A 145 -8.62 4.16 10.06
N LEU A 146 -7.30 4.29 9.95
CA LEU A 146 -6.47 3.32 9.24
C LEU A 146 -6.45 1.99 9.98
N LEU A 147 -6.90 0.92 9.30
CA LEU A 147 -6.86 -0.44 9.80
C LEU A 147 -5.58 -1.14 9.32
N SER A 148 -5.32 -1.08 8.02
CA SER A 148 -4.14 -1.69 7.39
C SER A 148 -3.69 -0.89 6.17
N GLY A 149 -2.44 -1.07 5.76
CA GLY A 149 -1.88 -0.48 4.54
C GLY A 149 -1.32 -1.54 3.59
N THR A 150 -0.63 -1.10 2.52
CA THR A 150 0.17 -1.97 1.66
C THR A 150 1.10 -2.83 2.53
N PRO A 151 1.10 -4.17 2.37
CA PRO A 151 1.97 -5.04 3.13
C PRO A 151 3.44 -4.87 2.70
N VAL A 152 4.34 -5.34 3.55
CA VAL A 152 5.74 -5.53 3.14
C VAL A 152 5.78 -6.70 2.15
N PRO A 153 6.48 -6.57 1.00
CA PRO A 153 6.63 -7.68 0.06
C PRO A 153 7.23 -8.91 0.73
N PRO A 154 6.74 -10.13 0.42
CA PRO A 154 7.31 -11.35 0.99
C PRO A 154 8.70 -11.63 0.44
N GLU A 155 9.52 -12.31 1.25
CA GLU A 155 10.76 -12.91 0.78
C GLU A 155 10.46 -14.28 0.19
N VAL A 156 11.04 -14.57 -0.98
CA VAL A 156 10.94 -15.89 -1.61
C VAL A 156 12.26 -16.62 -1.36
N GLU A 157 12.20 -17.68 -0.56
CA GLU A 157 13.39 -18.46 -0.21
C GLU A 157 14.09 -18.99 -1.47
N GLY A 158 15.41 -18.78 -1.54
CA GLY A 158 16.23 -19.19 -2.68
C GLY A 158 16.18 -18.27 -3.90
N LEU A 159 15.27 -17.29 -3.96
CA LEU A 159 15.26 -16.30 -5.04
C LEU A 159 16.28 -15.20 -4.73
N ARG A 160 17.33 -15.09 -5.55
CA ARG A 160 18.37 -14.08 -5.38
C ARG A 160 18.04 -12.89 -6.26
N THR A 161 17.38 -11.90 -5.67
CA THR A 161 17.14 -10.61 -6.31
C THR A 161 18.46 -9.84 -6.41
N GLY A 162 18.77 -9.37 -7.62
CA GLY A 162 19.98 -8.61 -7.91
C GLY A 162 19.79 -7.11 -7.65
N ALA A 163 20.42 -6.29 -8.49
CA ALA A 163 20.07 -4.88 -8.59
C ALA A 163 18.60 -4.74 -8.99
N LEU A 164 17.89 -3.83 -8.31
CA LEU A 164 16.49 -3.51 -8.61
C LEU A 164 16.43 -2.16 -9.32
N SER A 165 15.56 -2.05 -10.31
CA SER A 165 15.28 -0.76 -10.96
C SER A 165 14.52 0.17 -10.00
N PRO A 166 14.50 1.49 -10.26
CA PRO A 166 13.65 2.43 -9.52
C PRO A 166 12.15 2.14 -9.72
N TYR A 167 11.76 1.41 -10.77
CA TYR A 167 10.36 1.04 -10.99
C TYR A 167 9.90 -0.13 -10.13
N SER A 168 10.84 -0.87 -9.52
CA SER A 168 10.54 -1.94 -8.58
C SER A 168 10.01 -1.37 -7.26
N ALA A 169 8.78 -1.73 -6.89
CA ALA A 169 8.24 -1.46 -5.56
C ALA A 169 8.81 -2.43 -4.50
N TYR A 170 9.52 -3.48 -4.93
CA TYR A 170 10.09 -4.48 -4.02
C TYR A 170 11.11 -3.82 -3.09
N ARG A 171 10.87 -3.96 -1.78
CA ARG A 171 11.65 -3.35 -0.69
C ARG A 171 11.73 -1.81 -0.75
N SER A 172 10.90 -1.17 -1.57
CA SER A 172 10.83 0.29 -1.65
C SER A 172 9.99 0.85 -0.52
N THR A 173 10.50 1.88 0.15
CA THR A 173 9.82 2.56 1.25
C THR A 173 9.63 4.03 0.94
N GLY A 174 8.65 4.63 1.60
CA GLY A 174 8.33 6.05 1.48
C GLY A 174 7.76 6.63 2.75
N VAL A 175 7.42 7.91 2.66
CA VAL A 175 6.68 8.66 3.66
C VAL A 175 5.41 9.16 2.99
N MET A 176 4.29 8.86 3.63
CA MET A 176 2.99 9.44 3.31
C MET A 176 2.73 10.63 4.21
N LYS A 177 2.18 11.70 3.65
CA LYS A 177 1.69 12.85 4.39
C LYS A 177 0.21 13.08 4.08
N ASP A 178 -0.60 13.19 5.13
CA ASP A 178 -1.96 13.73 5.03
C ASP A 178 -1.89 15.25 5.17
N LEU A 179 -2.22 15.98 4.11
CA LEU A 179 -2.17 17.44 4.07
C LEU A 179 -3.26 18.10 4.92
N ILE A 180 -4.35 17.39 5.23
CA ILE A 180 -5.45 17.89 6.06
C ILE A 180 -5.05 17.88 7.54
N SER A 181 -4.54 16.76 8.04
CA SER A 181 -4.12 16.62 9.44
C SER A 181 -2.69 17.10 9.69
N GLY A 182 -1.83 17.07 8.68
CA GLY A 182 -0.39 17.30 8.79
C GLY A 182 0.41 16.06 9.18
N ASP A 183 -0.24 14.93 9.44
CA ASP A 183 0.39 13.70 9.90
C ASP A 183 1.28 13.08 8.82
N THR A 184 2.37 12.44 9.26
CA THR A 184 3.29 11.71 8.39
C THR A 184 3.50 10.28 8.86
N THR A 185 3.44 9.32 7.95
CA THR A 185 3.53 7.88 8.26
C THR A 185 4.46 7.17 7.28
N PRO A 186 5.32 6.25 7.73
CA PRO A 186 6.08 5.40 6.81
C PRO A 186 5.14 4.47 6.02
N VAL A 187 5.45 4.26 4.75
CA VAL A 187 4.66 3.40 3.85
C VAL A 187 5.56 2.52 2.99
N THR A 188 5.01 1.40 2.54
CA THR A 188 5.54 0.59 1.43
C THR A 188 4.71 0.79 0.18
N PHE A 189 5.27 0.36 -0.95
CA PHE A 189 4.60 0.39 -2.25
C PHE A 189 4.42 -1.01 -2.80
N ALA A 190 3.50 -1.13 -3.75
CA ALA A 190 3.34 -2.27 -4.64
C ALA A 190 3.35 -1.79 -6.10
N ASN A 191 3.63 -2.68 -7.04
CA ASN A 191 3.50 -2.40 -8.47
C ASN A 191 2.07 -2.65 -8.98
N GLY A 192 1.36 -3.57 -8.32
CA GLY A 192 0.01 -3.96 -8.69
C GLY A 192 -0.83 -4.32 -7.47
N PHE A 193 -2.13 -4.08 -7.58
CA PHE A 193 -3.12 -4.42 -6.57
C PHE A 193 -4.46 -4.74 -7.22
N ALA A 194 -5.11 -5.80 -6.75
CA ALA A 194 -6.49 -6.11 -7.10
C ALA A 194 -7.23 -6.75 -5.93
N VAL A 195 -8.55 -6.53 -5.90
CA VAL A 195 -9.47 -7.31 -5.07
C VAL A 195 -10.05 -8.41 -5.96
N GLN A 196 -9.87 -9.67 -5.56
CA GLN A 196 -10.39 -10.85 -6.25
C GLN A 196 -11.47 -11.51 -5.39
N ILE A 197 -12.58 -11.90 -6.01
CA ILE A 197 -13.66 -12.62 -5.34
C ILE A 197 -13.57 -14.09 -5.75
N GLU A 198 -13.18 -14.94 -4.81
CA GLU A 198 -13.09 -16.39 -4.98
C GLU A 198 -14.21 -17.08 -4.18
N GLY A 199 -15.31 -17.36 -4.86
CA GLY A 199 -16.53 -17.88 -4.21
C GLY A 199 -17.09 -16.84 -3.23
N LYS A 200 -16.96 -17.12 -1.93
CA LYS A 200 -17.35 -16.19 -0.86
C LYS A 200 -16.18 -15.37 -0.29
N ARG A 201 -14.95 -15.74 -0.62
CA ARG A 201 -13.75 -15.08 -0.06
C ARG A 201 -13.35 -13.89 -0.89
N LYS A 202 -12.99 -12.80 -0.22
CA LYS A 202 -12.41 -11.60 -0.81
C LYS A 202 -10.90 -11.66 -0.57
N LEU A 203 -10.13 -11.80 -1.64
CA LEU A 203 -8.68 -11.84 -1.60
C LEU A 203 -8.11 -10.51 -2.09
N LEU A 204 -7.21 -9.94 -1.30
CA LEU A 204 -6.46 -8.75 -1.64
C LEU A 204 -5.11 -9.19 -2.20
N ARG A 205 -4.93 -9.07 -3.51
CA ARG A 205 -3.75 -9.56 -4.21
C ARG A 205 -2.82 -8.41 -4.58
N PHE A 206 -1.56 -8.54 -4.20
CA PHE A 206 -0.51 -7.55 -4.45
C PHE A 206 0.56 -8.14 -5.38
N SER A 207 1.19 -7.30 -6.20
CA SER A 207 2.38 -7.63 -6.98
C SER A 207 3.53 -6.66 -6.73
N TRP A 208 4.75 -7.19 -6.80
CA TRP A 208 5.99 -6.43 -6.76
C TRP A 208 6.92 -6.92 -7.86
N VAL A 209 7.39 -6.01 -8.71
CA VAL A 209 8.43 -6.28 -9.71
C VAL A 209 9.76 -6.48 -8.97
N VAL A 210 10.48 -7.56 -9.24
CA VAL A 210 11.72 -7.94 -8.53
C VAL A 210 12.95 -8.05 -9.43
N ASP A 211 12.91 -7.40 -10.59
CA ASP A 211 13.99 -7.32 -11.55
C ASP A 211 14.47 -5.88 -11.81
N SER A 212 15.45 -5.77 -12.70
CA SER A 212 15.96 -4.50 -13.24
C SER A 212 15.90 -4.46 -14.77
N ALA A 213 14.98 -5.21 -15.37
CA ALA A 213 14.78 -5.20 -16.81
C ALA A 213 14.23 -3.83 -17.27
N SER A 214 14.30 -3.58 -18.57
CA SER A 214 13.76 -2.35 -19.18
C SER A 214 12.23 -2.28 -18.99
N PHE A 215 11.66 -1.09 -18.80
CA PHE A 215 10.21 -0.92 -18.58
C PHE A 215 9.31 -1.53 -19.67
N VAL A 216 9.82 -1.69 -20.90
CA VAL A 216 9.07 -2.24 -22.04
C VAL A 216 9.15 -3.77 -22.16
N SER A 217 9.94 -4.44 -21.33
CA SER A 217 10.07 -5.90 -21.36
C SER A 217 9.04 -6.56 -20.46
N GLU A 218 8.98 -7.89 -20.53
CA GLU A 218 8.38 -8.66 -19.45
C GLU A 218 9.17 -8.41 -18.15
N HIS A 219 8.48 -8.60 -17.03
CA HIS A 219 9.03 -8.43 -15.70
C HIS A 219 8.74 -9.67 -14.86
N LEU A 220 9.64 -9.96 -13.93
CA LEU A 220 9.42 -10.93 -12.88
C LEU A 220 8.69 -10.24 -11.73
N HIS A 221 7.50 -10.75 -11.42
CA HIS A 221 6.68 -10.31 -10.30
C HIS A 221 6.67 -11.35 -9.19
N VAL A 222 6.88 -10.91 -7.96
CA VAL A 222 6.45 -11.63 -6.76
C VAL A 222 5.02 -11.19 -6.47
N THR A 223 4.11 -12.14 -6.29
CA THR A 223 2.70 -11.89 -5.98
C THR A 223 2.29 -12.61 -4.71
N GLN A 224 1.41 -12.01 -3.93
CA GLN A 224 0.88 -12.62 -2.70
C GLN A 224 -0.56 -12.16 -2.51
N SER A 225 -1.43 -13.12 -2.23
CA SER A 225 -2.81 -12.87 -1.80
C SER A 225 -2.88 -12.76 -0.29
N PHE A 226 -3.78 -11.92 0.19
CA PHE A 226 -4.08 -11.70 1.60
C PHE A 226 -5.58 -11.81 1.84
N VAL A 227 -5.95 -12.31 3.01
CA VAL A 227 -7.29 -12.13 3.58
C VAL A 227 -7.24 -11.02 4.61
N PHE A 228 -8.32 -10.27 4.72
CA PHE A 228 -8.49 -9.30 5.80
C PHE A 228 -9.21 -10.00 6.97
N SER A 229 -8.70 -9.83 8.17
CA SER A 229 -9.29 -10.39 9.39
C SER A 229 -8.79 -9.60 10.60
N ASP A 230 -9.72 -9.24 11.49
CA ASP A 230 -9.44 -8.49 12.71
C ASP A 230 -8.69 -7.17 12.46
N GLY A 231 -9.08 -6.46 11.40
CA GLY A 231 -8.46 -5.19 11.02
C GLY A 231 -7.07 -5.33 10.38
N ARG A 232 -6.61 -6.53 10.03
CA ARG A 232 -5.25 -6.79 9.53
C ARG A 232 -5.24 -7.64 8.29
N LEU A 233 -4.23 -7.44 7.44
CA LEU A 233 -3.94 -8.33 6.32
C LEU A 233 -3.16 -9.55 6.78
N GLN A 234 -3.67 -10.74 6.47
CA GLN A 234 -3.02 -12.02 6.73
C GLN A 234 -2.71 -12.71 5.40
N PRO A 235 -1.47 -13.18 5.17
CA PRO A 235 -1.13 -13.89 3.94
C PRO A 235 -2.02 -15.11 3.72
N SER A 236 -2.53 -15.26 2.50
CA SER A 236 -3.31 -16.41 2.04
C SER A 236 -2.49 -17.20 1.02
N GLY A 237 -1.84 -18.26 1.49
CA GLY A 237 -0.98 -19.12 0.68
C GLY A 237 0.47 -18.64 0.59
N ALA A 238 1.29 -19.36 -0.18
CA ALA A 238 2.67 -19.01 -0.45
C ALA A 238 2.76 -17.94 -1.56
N PRO A 239 3.83 -17.13 -1.59
CA PRO A 239 4.06 -16.19 -2.68
C PRO A 239 4.24 -16.93 -4.00
N GLN A 240 3.72 -16.34 -5.08
CA GLN A 240 3.79 -16.89 -6.43
C GLN A 240 4.60 -15.98 -7.34
N LEU A 241 5.37 -16.58 -8.23
CA LEU A 241 6.23 -15.88 -9.19
C LEU A 241 5.56 -15.86 -10.56
N TYR A 242 5.57 -14.72 -11.22
CA TYR A 242 5.02 -14.56 -12.57
C TYR A 242 6.02 -13.82 -13.45
N ILE A 243 6.18 -14.24 -14.69
CA ILE A 243 6.87 -13.45 -15.72
C ILE A 243 5.77 -12.92 -16.63
N SER A 244 5.64 -11.60 -16.74
CA SER A 244 4.55 -11.00 -17.50
C SER A 244 4.90 -9.61 -18.01
N GLY A 245 4.31 -9.23 -19.15
CA GLY A 245 4.27 -7.84 -19.60
C GLY A 245 3.15 -7.02 -18.94
N LEU A 246 2.24 -7.64 -18.18
CA LEU A 246 1.16 -6.95 -17.47
C LEU A 246 1.65 -6.44 -16.11
N TRP A 247 1.87 -5.12 -16.03
CA TRP A 247 2.42 -4.47 -14.84
C TRP A 247 1.56 -4.61 -13.57
N GLU A 248 0.27 -4.28 -13.67
CA GLU A 248 -0.62 -4.21 -12.50
C GLU A 248 -1.17 -5.58 -12.08
N GLN A 249 -1.36 -6.48 -13.03
CA GLN A 249 -2.04 -7.77 -12.82
C GLN A 249 -1.30 -8.90 -13.57
N PRO A 250 -0.08 -9.24 -13.16
CA PRO A 250 0.79 -10.21 -13.85
C PRO A 250 0.26 -11.65 -13.82
N TRP A 251 -0.82 -11.91 -13.09
CA TRP A 251 -1.50 -13.20 -12.99
C TRP A 251 -2.67 -13.35 -13.97
N VAL A 252 -3.02 -12.30 -14.71
CA VAL A 252 -4.04 -12.38 -15.75
C VAL A 252 -3.43 -13.06 -16.97
N ASP A 253 -4.05 -14.15 -17.41
CA ASP A 253 -3.64 -14.98 -18.55
C ASP A 253 -2.27 -15.67 -18.43
N GLU A 254 -1.59 -15.53 -17.29
CA GLU A 254 -0.30 -16.14 -17.00
C GLU A 254 -0.38 -17.22 -15.91
N THR A 255 0.54 -18.18 -15.98
CA THR A 255 0.70 -19.22 -14.96
C THR A 255 1.91 -18.96 -14.08
N PRO A 256 1.87 -19.31 -12.78
CA PRO A 256 3.03 -19.17 -11.92
C PRO A 256 4.25 -19.95 -12.45
N VAL A 257 5.40 -19.29 -12.48
CA VAL A 257 6.68 -19.91 -12.88
C VAL A 257 7.39 -20.55 -11.69
N THR A 258 8.26 -21.51 -11.95
CA THR A 258 9.09 -22.14 -10.93
C THR A 258 10.20 -21.21 -10.46
N LEU A 259 10.76 -21.49 -9.28
CA LEU A 259 11.92 -20.75 -8.76
C LEU A 259 13.12 -20.81 -9.72
N ALA A 260 13.34 -21.94 -10.39
CA ALA A 260 14.44 -22.12 -11.33
C ALA A 260 14.28 -21.24 -12.58
N GLU A 261 13.07 -21.16 -13.13
CA GLU A 261 12.74 -20.29 -14.26
C GLU A 261 12.85 -18.81 -13.88
N ALA A 262 12.34 -18.44 -12.70
CA ALA A 262 12.45 -17.08 -12.18
C ALA A 262 13.92 -16.66 -11.97
N GLN A 263 14.75 -17.53 -11.40
CA GLN A 263 16.17 -17.24 -11.22
C GLN A 263 16.87 -17.11 -12.58
N LYS A 264 16.57 -17.99 -13.54
CA LYS A 264 17.11 -17.89 -14.90
C LYS A 264 16.72 -16.57 -15.57
N PHE A 265 15.47 -16.15 -15.42
CA PHE A 265 15.00 -14.87 -15.96
C PHE A 265 15.80 -13.69 -15.38
N LEU A 266 16.01 -13.66 -14.07
CA LEU A 266 16.83 -12.63 -13.42
C LEU A 266 18.27 -12.64 -13.92
N ASP A 267 18.88 -13.83 -14.06
CA ASP A 267 20.26 -13.98 -14.52
C ASP A 267 20.43 -13.50 -15.98
N ASP A 268 19.41 -13.72 -16.83
CA ASP A 268 19.45 -13.36 -18.25
C ASP A 268 19.10 -11.89 -18.53
N ASN A 269 18.20 -11.27 -17.73
CA ASN A 269 17.56 -10.00 -18.09
C ASN A 269 17.89 -8.83 -17.16
N ASN A 270 18.43 -9.08 -15.96
CA ASN A 270 18.76 -7.98 -15.06
C ASN A 270 19.85 -7.10 -15.66
N MET A 271 19.56 -5.80 -15.66
CA MET A 271 20.53 -4.80 -16.06
C MET A 271 21.38 -4.37 -14.85
N PRO A 272 22.60 -3.87 -15.07
CA PRO A 272 23.35 -3.22 -14.00
C PRO A 272 22.55 -2.09 -13.33
N THR A 273 22.94 -1.68 -12.12
CA THR A 273 22.36 -0.46 -11.53
C THR A 273 22.62 0.74 -12.45
N PHE A 274 21.75 1.75 -12.37
CA PHE A 274 21.97 2.99 -13.12
C PHE A 274 23.30 3.65 -12.73
N SER A 275 23.68 3.60 -11.45
CA SER A 275 24.98 4.09 -10.96
C SER A 275 26.16 3.38 -11.63
N THR A 276 26.12 2.05 -11.75
CA THR A 276 27.12 1.27 -12.47
C THR A 276 27.14 1.61 -13.97
N MET A 277 25.98 1.78 -14.61
CA MET A 277 25.92 2.21 -16.03
C MET A 277 26.55 3.59 -16.24
N MET A 278 26.45 4.48 -15.26
CA MET A 278 27.04 5.82 -15.27
C MET A 278 28.53 5.84 -14.86
N GLY A 279 29.15 4.68 -14.65
CA GLY A 279 30.56 4.56 -14.25
C GLY A 279 30.84 5.01 -12.81
N ARG A 280 29.80 5.08 -11.96
CA ARG A 280 29.94 5.36 -10.53
C ARG A 280 30.02 4.04 -9.76
N PRO A 281 30.88 3.92 -8.73
CA PRO A 281 30.91 2.72 -7.91
C PRO A 281 29.58 2.56 -7.18
N ASP A 282 28.98 1.36 -7.26
CA ASP A 282 27.86 0.99 -6.42
C ASP A 282 28.30 1.00 -4.97
N GLN A 283 27.79 1.94 -4.18
CA GLN A 283 27.77 1.77 -2.74
C GLN A 283 26.69 0.73 -2.43
N GLN A 284 27.03 -0.56 -2.54
CA GLN A 284 26.18 -1.60 -1.99
C GLN A 284 25.98 -1.31 -0.51
N ALA A 285 24.72 -1.13 -0.09
CA ALA A 285 24.38 -1.17 1.32
C ALA A 285 24.80 -2.54 1.84
N THR A 286 25.78 -2.56 2.76
CA THR A 286 26.14 -3.75 3.51
C THR A 286 24.86 -4.37 4.08
N PRO A 287 24.61 -5.68 3.91
CA PRO A 287 23.47 -6.31 4.57
C PRO A 287 23.53 -6.02 6.07
N PRO A 288 22.38 -5.77 6.74
CA PRO A 288 22.35 -5.55 8.17
C PRO A 288 23.06 -6.72 8.86
N ALA A 289 23.94 -6.39 9.81
CA ALA A 289 24.66 -7.41 10.56
C ALA A 289 23.65 -8.37 11.21
N PRO A 290 23.90 -9.70 11.18
CA PRO A 290 23.08 -10.65 11.91
C PRO A 290 23.03 -10.20 13.37
N LEU A 291 21.81 -10.03 13.91
CA LEU A 291 21.62 -9.82 15.34
C LEU A 291 22.11 -11.08 16.05
N LEU A 292 23.35 -11.04 16.54
CA LEU A 292 23.86 -12.06 17.44
C LEU A 292 22.98 -12.05 18.70
N PRO A 293 22.55 -13.22 19.20
CA PRO A 293 21.78 -13.27 20.43
C PRO A 293 22.60 -12.63 21.55
N ALA A 294 21.97 -11.71 22.27
CA ALA A 294 22.55 -11.08 23.44
C ALA A 294 23.04 -12.18 24.38
N SER A 295 24.36 -12.28 24.51
CA SER A 295 24.96 -13.07 25.58
C SER A 295 24.43 -12.48 26.88
N GLN A 296 23.61 -13.25 27.59
CA GLN A 296 23.09 -12.91 28.90
C GLN A 296 24.25 -12.68 29.90
N PRO A 297 24.03 -11.86 30.94
CA PRO A 297 25.06 -11.21 31.74
C PRO A 297 26.02 -12.15 32.46
#